data_AF-A0A354HIC5-F1
#
_entry.id   AF-A0A354HIC5-F1
#
_cell.length_a   1.000
_cell.length_b   1.000
_cell.length_c   1.000
_cell.angle_alpha   90.00
_cell.angle_beta   90.00
_cell.angle_gamma   90.00
#
_symmetry.space_group_name_H-M   'P 1'
#
loop_
_entity.id
_entity.type
_entity.pdbx_description
1 polymer ?
#
loop_
_entity_poly.entity_id
_entity_poly.type
_entity_poly.pdbx_seq_one_letter_code
_entity_poly.pdbx_strand_id
1 'polypeptide(L)'
;MLLYYYAGEKSFTYYIYSEQVGFMKVLSVIMKIIETGIVCVWGVAVGIFFPICIMVSGPEIVPADIAARTDIMVIWLITAIVGYILPAALIFGKHYRIAACLSVLGLVGVLVVNGMFDDLYRYTEGSSGPDGLYLPLIFATLLVIFILAVEERANIAKLFETKKAEKEEKAPSILGDDSE
;
A
#
# COMPACT_ATOMS: atom_id res chain seq x y z
N MET A 1 27.65 37.70 -24.53
CA MET A 1 26.21 37.45 -24.68
C MET A 1 25.85 35.97 -24.47
N LEU A 2 26.51 35.03 -25.15
CA LEU A 2 26.30 33.57 -24.99
C LEU A 2 26.52 33.02 -23.57
N LEU A 3 27.51 33.53 -22.83
CA LEU A 3 27.80 33.09 -21.44
C LEU A 3 26.69 33.46 -20.44
N TYR A 4 26.01 34.59 -20.63
CA TYR A 4 24.88 35.00 -19.79
C TYR A 4 23.63 34.15 -20.05
N TYR A 5 23.42 33.74 -21.30
CA TYR A 5 22.31 32.87 -21.70
C TYR A 5 22.49 31.46 -21.09
N TYR A 6 23.70 30.90 -21.18
CA TYR A 6 24.03 29.59 -20.62
C TYR A 6 23.99 29.55 -19.08
N ALA A 7 24.34 30.67 -18.42
CA ALA A 7 24.25 30.80 -16.98
C ALA A 7 22.79 30.91 -16.49
N GLY A 8 21.95 31.65 -17.23
CA GLY A 8 20.52 31.77 -16.94
C GLY A 8 19.77 30.45 -17.07
N GLU A 9 20.07 29.67 -18.11
CA GLU A 9 19.42 28.37 -18.35
C GLU A 9 19.80 27.31 -17.29
N LYS A 10 21.07 27.27 -16.88
CA LYS A 10 21.52 26.41 -15.77
C LYS A 10 20.96 26.84 -14.41
N SER A 11 20.86 28.15 -14.16
CA SER A 11 20.26 28.68 -12.92
C SER A 11 18.76 28.37 -12.83
N PHE A 12 18.03 28.46 -13.93
CA PHE A 12 16.61 28.16 -13.99
C PHE A 12 16.34 26.66 -13.83
N THR A 13 17.13 25.81 -14.49
CA THR A 13 17.05 24.35 -14.33
C THR A 13 17.36 23.92 -12.90
N TYR A 14 18.34 24.55 -12.24
CA TYR A 14 18.66 24.29 -10.84
C TYR A 14 17.55 24.74 -9.89
N TYR A 15 16.91 25.88 -10.18
CA TYR A 15 15.77 26.37 -9.39
C TYR A 15 14.59 25.39 -9.46
N ILE A 16 14.19 24.99 -10.67
CA ILE A 16 13.13 23.98 -10.88
C ILE A 16 13.49 22.67 -10.18
N TYR A 17 14.73 22.21 -10.31
CA TYR A 17 15.18 20.98 -9.66
C TYR A 17 15.11 21.08 -8.13
N SER A 18 15.58 22.20 -7.55
CA SER A 18 15.57 22.41 -6.09
C SER A 18 14.14 22.55 -5.53
N GLU A 19 13.23 23.18 -6.26
CA GLU A 19 11.81 23.29 -5.92
C GLU A 19 11.13 21.91 -5.98
N GLN A 20 11.40 21.12 -7.03
CA GLN A 20 10.88 19.76 -7.14
C GLN A 20 11.41 18.84 -6.03
N VAL A 21 12.68 18.96 -5.66
CA VAL A 21 13.26 18.20 -4.53
C VAL A 21 12.64 18.60 -3.20
N GLY A 22 12.35 19.89 -3.00
CA GLY A 22 11.63 20.39 -1.81
C GLY A 22 10.21 19.84 -1.73
N PHE A 23 9.45 19.93 -2.82
CA PHE A 23 8.09 19.41 -2.92
C PHE A 23 8.01 17.91 -2.64
N MET A 24 8.91 17.11 -3.23
CA MET A 24 8.91 15.65 -3.06
C MET A 24 9.20 15.22 -1.61
N LYS A 25 10.00 16.01 -0.87
CA LYS A 25 10.24 15.76 0.56
C LYS A 25 9.00 16.01 1.39
N VAL A 26 8.33 17.15 1.18
CA VAL A 26 7.08 17.48 1.88
C VAL A 26 5.99 16.46 1.58
N LEU A 27 5.84 16.07 0.30
CA LEU A 27 4.88 15.07 -0.13
C LEU A 27 5.10 13.71 0.56
N SER A 28 6.34 13.22 0.66
CA SER A 28 6.63 11.96 1.36
C SER A 28 6.32 12.05 2.86
N VAL A 29 6.57 13.19 3.51
CA VAL A 29 6.19 13.38 4.92
C VAL A 29 4.67 13.31 5.09
N ILE A 30 3.90 14.00 4.23
CA ILE A 30 2.44 13.97 4.27
C ILE A 30 1.92 12.55 4.04
N MET A 31 2.45 11.84 3.04
CA MET A 31 2.07 10.45 2.74
C MET A 31 2.31 9.54 3.95
N LYS A 32 3.45 9.65 4.64
CA LYS A 32 3.74 8.86 5.84
C LYS A 32 2.80 9.16 7.01
N ILE A 33 2.41 10.42 7.19
CA ILE A 33 1.42 10.80 8.20
C ILE A 33 0.08 10.15 7.88
N ILE A 34 -0.37 10.23 6.62
CA ILE A 34 -1.62 9.61 6.17
C ILE A 34 -1.57 8.09 6.37
N GLU A 35 -0.49 7.44 5.93
CA GLU A 35 -0.29 6.00 6.07
C GLU A 35 -0.32 5.56 7.54
N THR A 36 0.40 6.28 8.41
CA THR A 36 0.40 6.02 9.85
C THR A 36 -1.00 6.15 10.43
N GLY A 37 -1.75 7.19 10.04
CA GLY A 37 -3.14 7.38 10.44
C GLY A 37 -4.04 6.23 10.00
N ILE A 38 -3.87 5.75 8.76
CA ILE A 38 -4.59 4.59 8.23
C ILE A 38 -4.28 3.33 9.04
N VAL A 39 -3.01 3.06 9.33
CA VAL A 39 -2.61 1.88 10.12
C VAL A 39 -3.17 1.93 11.54
N CYS A 40 -3.14 3.10 12.20
CA CYS A 40 -3.69 3.26 13.54
C CYS A 40 -5.21 3.00 13.58
N VAL A 41 -5.97 3.61 12.66
CA VAL A 41 -7.43 3.49 12.66
C VAL A 41 -7.84 2.12 12.11
N TRP A 42 -7.35 1.75 10.95
CA TRP A 42 -7.85 0.59 10.21
C TRP A 42 -7.08 -0.68 10.51
N GLY A 43 -5.76 -0.61 10.67
CA GLY A 43 -4.95 -1.77 11.03
C GLY A 43 -5.16 -2.19 12.48
N VAL A 44 -5.09 -1.24 13.41
CA VAL A 44 -5.14 -1.52 14.85
C VAL A 44 -6.56 -1.44 15.41
N ALA A 45 -7.23 -0.30 15.34
CA ALA A 45 -8.55 -0.15 15.97
C ALA A 45 -9.60 -1.04 15.31
N VAL A 46 -9.75 -0.97 13.99
CA VAL A 46 -10.75 -1.78 13.27
C VAL A 46 -10.23 -3.20 12.99
N GLY A 47 -8.98 -3.36 12.57
CA GLY A 47 -8.43 -4.65 12.15
C GLY A 47 -8.06 -5.60 13.29
N ILE A 48 -7.72 -5.10 14.48
CA ILE A 48 -7.32 -5.92 15.62
C ILE A 48 -8.32 -5.85 16.75
N PHE A 49 -8.61 -4.64 17.26
CA PHE A 49 -9.48 -4.51 18.43
C PHE A 49 -10.90 -4.99 18.13
N PHE A 50 -11.48 -4.63 16.99
CA PHE A 50 -12.86 -4.99 16.65
C PHE A 50 -13.11 -6.51 16.61
N PRO A 51 -12.34 -7.34 15.86
CA PRO A 51 -12.52 -8.79 15.89
C PRO A 51 -12.24 -9.40 17.28
N ILE A 52 -11.27 -8.87 18.04
CA ILE A 52 -11.04 -9.33 19.42
C ILE A 52 -12.25 -9.02 20.33
N CYS A 53 -12.81 -7.82 20.24
CA CYS A 53 -14.00 -7.44 20.99
C CYS A 53 -15.19 -8.36 20.69
N ILE A 54 -15.37 -8.74 19.43
CA ILE A 54 -16.40 -9.70 19.02
C ILE A 54 -16.10 -11.10 19.58
N MET A 55 -14.85 -11.55 19.53
CA MET A 55 -14.47 -12.86 20.09
C MET A 55 -14.65 -12.94 21.61
N VAL A 56 -14.45 -11.83 22.33
CA VAL A 56 -14.55 -11.80 23.80
C VAL A 56 -15.99 -11.56 24.28
N SER A 57 -16.70 -10.62 23.66
CA SER A 57 -18.02 -10.17 24.12
C SER A 57 -19.17 -10.89 23.40
N GLY A 58 -18.88 -11.51 22.25
CA GLY A 58 -19.80 -12.35 21.49
C GLY A 58 -21.17 -11.69 21.27
N PRO A 59 -22.27 -12.35 21.68
CA PRO A 59 -23.63 -11.92 21.38
C PRO A 59 -24.06 -10.62 22.10
N GLU A 60 -23.25 -10.10 23.03
CA GLU A 60 -23.55 -8.84 23.73
C GLU A 60 -23.42 -7.61 22.83
N ILE A 61 -22.61 -7.70 21.76
CA ILE A 61 -22.30 -6.56 20.88
C ILE A 61 -22.65 -6.80 19.40
N VAL A 62 -22.85 -8.06 18.98
CA VAL A 62 -23.25 -8.45 17.62
C VAL A 62 -24.25 -9.61 17.67
N PRO A 63 -25.04 -9.87 16.60
CA PRO A 63 -25.93 -11.04 16.55
C PRO A 63 -25.20 -12.36 16.83
N ALA A 64 -25.89 -13.32 17.47
CA ALA A 64 -25.31 -14.60 17.90
C ALA A 64 -24.70 -15.41 16.74
N ASP A 65 -25.32 -15.36 15.57
CA ASP A 65 -24.82 -16.05 14.36
C ASP A 65 -23.48 -15.49 13.89
N ILE A 66 -23.19 -14.21 14.16
CA ILE A 66 -21.92 -13.56 13.87
C ILE A 66 -20.89 -13.86 14.96
N ALA A 67 -21.31 -13.79 16.22
CA ALA A 67 -20.45 -14.13 17.36
C ALA A 67 -19.93 -15.57 17.29
N ALA A 68 -20.71 -16.50 16.74
CA ALA A 68 -20.32 -17.90 16.56
C ALA A 68 -19.24 -18.12 15.48
N ARG A 69 -18.97 -17.13 14.62
CA ARG A 69 -18.04 -17.25 13.49
C ARG A 69 -16.62 -16.81 13.85
N THR A 70 -16.04 -17.51 14.82
CA THR A 70 -14.65 -17.30 15.26
C THR A 70 -13.65 -17.49 14.12
N ASP A 71 -13.97 -18.36 13.15
CA ASP A 71 -13.17 -18.57 11.93
C ASP A 71 -13.01 -17.27 11.12
N ILE A 72 -14.09 -16.50 10.94
CA ILE A 72 -14.06 -15.22 10.23
C ILE A 72 -13.22 -14.20 11.01
N MET A 73 -13.36 -14.15 12.34
CA MET A 73 -12.60 -13.22 13.19
C MET A 73 -11.09 -13.49 13.13
N VAL A 74 -10.69 -14.76 13.07
CA VAL A 74 -9.28 -15.15 12.91
C VAL A 74 -8.75 -14.75 11.52
N ILE A 75 -9.51 -14.97 10.45
CA ILE A 75 -9.12 -14.54 9.10
C ILE A 75 -9.01 -13.01 9.03
N TRP A 76 -9.92 -12.30 9.68
CA TRP A 76 -9.86 -10.83 9.80
C TRP A 76 -8.60 -10.38 10.53
N LEU A 77 -8.27 -10.99 11.68
CA LEU A 77 -7.04 -10.68 12.41
C LEU A 77 -5.77 -10.93 11.58
N ILE A 78 -5.70 -12.06 10.88
CA ILE A 78 -4.58 -12.38 9.99
C ILE A 78 -4.47 -11.32 8.89
N THR A 79 -5.61 -10.95 8.29
CA THR A 79 -5.68 -9.91 7.27
C THR A 79 -5.17 -8.56 7.80
N ALA A 80 -5.54 -8.19 9.03
CA ALA A 80 -5.07 -6.96 9.64
C ALA A 80 -3.55 -6.94 9.86
N ILE A 81 -3.01 -8.05 10.37
CA ILE A 81 -1.56 -8.20 10.63
C ILE A 81 -0.78 -8.17 9.32
N VAL A 82 -1.17 -8.98 8.34
CA VAL A 82 -0.47 -9.12 7.05
C VAL A 82 -0.65 -7.88 6.19
N GLY A 83 -1.84 -7.28 6.19
CA GLY A 83 -2.21 -6.17 5.30
C GLY A 83 -1.84 -4.78 5.81
N TYR A 84 -1.65 -4.59 7.12
CA TYR A 84 -1.44 -3.27 7.71
C TYR A 84 -0.27 -3.23 8.69
N ILE A 85 -0.16 -4.16 9.63
CA ILE A 85 0.88 -4.11 10.67
C ILE A 85 2.27 -4.42 10.11
N LEU A 86 2.41 -5.54 9.39
CA LEU A 86 3.69 -5.92 8.79
C LEU A 86 4.17 -4.91 7.71
N PRO A 87 3.30 -4.45 6.79
CA PRO A 87 3.68 -3.41 5.83
C PRO A 87 4.16 -2.14 6.51
N ALA A 88 3.46 -1.65 7.54
CA ALA A 88 3.88 -0.46 8.28
C ALA A 88 5.29 -0.63 8.88
N ALA A 89 5.57 -1.78 9.51
CA ALA A 89 6.89 -2.08 10.04
C ALA A 89 7.98 -2.10 8.94
N LEU A 90 7.68 -2.69 7.78
CA LEU A 90 8.59 -2.77 6.64
C LEU A 90 8.88 -1.41 6.01
N ILE A 91 7.92 -0.48 6.06
CA ILE A 91 8.06 0.88 5.55
C ILE A 91 9.06 1.68 6.40
N PHE A 92 9.06 1.51 7.73
CA PHE A 92 10.12 2.04 8.59
C PHE A 92 11.50 1.47 8.24
N GLY A 93 11.56 0.19 7.84
CA GLY A 93 12.76 -0.47 7.33
C GLY A 93 13.13 -0.11 5.88
N LYS A 94 12.38 0.77 5.20
CA LYS A 94 12.53 1.12 3.77
C LYS A 94 12.39 -0.08 2.81
N HIS A 95 11.67 -1.12 3.21
CA HIS A 95 11.38 -2.30 2.41
C HIS A 95 10.05 -2.17 1.64
N TYR A 96 9.92 -1.08 0.87
CA TYR A 96 8.64 -0.68 0.26
C TYR A 96 8.05 -1.71 -0.71
N ARG A 97 8.88 -2.49 -1.42
CA ARG A 97 8.39 -3.57 -2.32
C ARG A 97 7.64 -4.66 -1.57
N ILE A 98 8.25 -5.15 -0.49
CA ILE A 98 7.67 -6.23 0.31
C ILE A 98 6.41 -5.69 0.99
N ALA A 99 6.47 -4.46 1.51
CA ALA A 99 5.30 -3.79 2.07
C ALA A 99 4.17 -3.69 1.05
N ALA A 100 4.43 -3.29 -0.19
CA ALA A 100 3.43 -3.20 -1.26
C ALA A 100 2.80 -4.56 -1.58
N CYS A 101 3.59 -5.63 -1.70
CA CYS A 101 3.08 -6.98 -1.92
C CYS A 101 2.16 -7.42 -0.77
N LEU A 102 2.57 -7.18 0.47
CA LEU A 102 1.78 -7.52 1.65
C LEU A 102 0.50 -6.67 1.76
N SER A 103 0.53 -5.39 1.41
CA SER A 103 -0.67 -4.55 1.35
C SER A 103 -1.66 -5.01 0.26
N VAL A 104 -1.18 -5.52 -0.88
CA VAL A 104 -2.03 -6.14 -1.90
C VAL A 104 -2.66 -7.44 -1.38
N LEU A 105 -1.90 -8.28 -0.67
CA LEU A 105 -2.46 -9.46 0.00
C LEU A 105 -3.48 -9.06 1.07
N GLY A 106 -3.22 -7.98 1.79
CA GLY A 106 -4.16 -7.35 2.73
C GLY A 106 -5.47 -6.96 2.06
N LEU A 107 -5.41 -6.32 0.89
CA LEU A 107 -6.60 -5.96 0.11
C LEU A 107 -7.42 -7.20 -0.28
N VAL A 108 -6.75 -8.27 -0.73
CA VAL A 108 -7.43 -9.54 -1.02
C VAL A 108 -8.10 -10.09 0.24
N GLY A 109 -7.41 -10.09 1.37
CA GLY A 109 -7.96 -10.52 2.65
C GLY A 109 -9.19 -9.68 3.07
N VAL A 110 -9.13 -8.36 2.90
CA VAL A 110 -10.27 -7.46 3.20
C VAL A 110 -11.47 -7.80 2.33
N LEU A 111 -11.27 -8.06 1.05
CA LEU A 111 -12.35 -8.47 0.13
C LEU A 111 -12.94 -9.83 0.52
N VAL A 112 -12.11 -10.79 0.91
CA VAL A 112 -12.56 -12.10 1.41
C VAL A 112 -13.40 -11.94 2.66
N VAL A 113 -12.89 -11.22 3.67
CA VAL A 113 -13.60 -10.98 4.93
C VAL A 113 -14.93 -10.25 4.66
N ASN A 114 -14.92 -9.21 3.81
CA ASN A 114 -16.14 -8.51 3.41
C ASN A 114 -17.17 -9.47 2.78
N GLY A 115 -16.75 -10.33 1.85
CA GLY A 115 -17.63 -11.32 1.22
C GLY A 115 -18.21 -12.31 2.23
N MET A 116 -17.41 -12.78 3.18
CA MET A 116 -17.88 -13.68 4.24
C MET A 116 -18.91 -13.02 5.15
N PHE A 117 -18.75 -11.73 5.46
CA PHE A 117 -19.74 -10.97 6.23
C PHE A 117 -20.98 -10.62 5.40
N ASP A 118 -20.83 -10.30 4.10
CA ASP A 118 -21.98 -10.02 3.23
C ASP A 118 -22.90 -11.25 3.17
N ASP A 119 -22.33 -12.44 2.98
CA ASP A 119 -23.07 -13.69 3.02
C ASP A 119 -23.75 -13.94 4.37
N LEU A 120 -23.14 -13.54 5.48
CA LEU A 120 -23.69 -13.72 6.82
C LEU A 120 -24.82 -12.74 7.12
N TYR A 121 -24.67 -11.48 6.70
CA TYR A 121 -25.67 -10.43 6.88
C TYR A 121 -26.85 -10.53 5.91
N ARG A 122 -26.68 -11.13 4.73
CA ARG A 122 -27.76 -11.36 3.76
C ARG A 122 -28.95 -12.13 4.31
N TYR A 123 -28.73 -13.01 5.27
CA TYR A 123 -29.78 -13.82 5.90
C TYR A 123 -30.23 -13.25 7.27
N THR A 124 -29.68 -12.10 7.69
CA THR A 124 -30.01 -11.47 8.97
C THR A 124 -30.95 -10.28 8.75
N GLU A 125 -32.24 -10.45 9.08
CA GLU A 125 -33.25 -9.40 8.91
C GLU A 125 -32.92 -8.15 9.76
N GLY A 126 -33.06 -6.96 9.14
CA GLY A 126 -32.87 -5.67 9.82
C GLY A 126 -31.42 -5.19 9.97
N SER A 127 -30.44 -5.95 9.48
CA SER A 127 -29.05 -5.51 9.48
C SER A 127 -28.73 -4.60 8.29
N SER A 128 -28.14 -3.44 8.56
CA SER A 128 -27.41 -2.69 7.53
C SER A 128 -26.17 -3.52 7.20
N GLY A 129 -26.02 -3.96 5.95
CA GLY A 129 -24.91 -4.83 5.52
C GLY A 129 -23.52 -4.30 5.90
N PRO A 130 -22.47 -5.10 5.70
CA PRO A 130 -21.11 -4.78 6.17
C PRO A 130 -20.51 -3.52 5.51
N ASP A 131 -21.09 -3.03 4.41
CA ASP A 131 -20.60 -1.94 3.57
C ASP A 131 -20.18 -0.68 4.33
N GLY A 132 -20.86 -0.33 5.43
CA GLY A 132 -20.54 0.85 6.24
C GLY A 132 -19.12 0.84 6.84
N LEU A 133 -18.56 -0.36 7.07
CA LEU A 133 -17.21 -0.54 7.62
C LEU A 133 -16.19 -0.90 6.54
N TYR A 134 -16.59 -1.75 5.59
CA TYR A 134 -15.66 -2.37 4.64
C TYR A 134 -15.35 -1.51 3.41
N LEU A 135 -16.28 -0.68 2.93
CA LEU A 135 -16.00 0.21 1.80
C LEU A 135 -14.90 1.25 2.12
N PRO A 136 -14.95 1.94 3.28
CA PRO A 136 -13.87 2.84 3.70
C PRO A 136 -12.54 2.10 3.87
N LEU A 137 -12.58 0.86 4.35
CA LEU A 137 -11.40 0.03 4.54
C LEU A 137 -10.73 -0.31 3.21
N ILE A 138 -11.48 -0.76 2.20
CA ILE A 138 -10.99 -1.05 0.85
C ILE A 138 -10.35 0.21 0.23
N PHE A 139 -11.03 1.35 0.34
CA PHE A 139 -10.50 2.63 -0.15
C PHE A 139 -9.18 2.99 0.54
N ALA A 140 -9.10 2.85 1.86
CA ALA A 140 -7.88 3.11 2.62
C ALA A 140 -6.73 2.17 2.20
N THR A 141 -6.99 0.88 1.98
CA THR A 141 -5.96 -0.06 1.51
C THR A 141 -5.43 0.33 0.13
N LEU A 142 -6.31 0.72 -0.79
CA LEU A 142 -5.92 1.19 -2.13
C LEU A 142 -5.04 2.45 -2.04
N LEU A 143 -5.36 3.35 -1.13
CA LEU A 143 -4.59 4.57 -0.89
C LEU A 143 -3.19 4.25 -0.36
N VAL A 144 -3.06 3.29 0.56
CA VAL A 144 -1.75 2.80 1.05
C VAL A 144 -0.94 2.18 -0.08
N ILE A 145 -1.54 1.32 -0.90
CA ILE A 145 -0.87 0.71 -2.05
C ILE A 145 -0.39 1.79 -3.03
N PHE A 146 -1.21 2.80 -3.29
CA PHE A 146 -0.84 3.94 -4.14
C PHE A 146 0.34 4.73 -3.56
N ILE A 147 0.31 5.06 -2.26
CA ILE A 147 1.42 5.74 -1.57
C ILE A 147 2.71 4.94 -1.74
N LEU A 148 2.67 3.64 -1.47
CA LEU A 148 3.84 2.76 -1.57
C LEU A 148 4.41 2.72 -2.99
N ALA A 149 3.54 2.66 -4.00
CA ALA A 149 3.95 2.71 -5.40
C ALA A 149 4.65 4.04 -5.74
N VAL A 150 4.14 5.16 -5.22
CA VAL A 150 4.77 6.47 -5.38
C VAL A 150 6.12 6.51 -4.67
N GLU A 151 6.24 6.05 -3.43
CA GLU A 151 7.51 6.07 -2.68
C GLU A 151 8.59 5.19 -3.32
N GLU A 152 8.21 4.06 -3.90
CA GLU A 152 9.11 3.09 -4.53
C GLU A 152 9.55 3.49 -5.97
N ARG A 153 9.03 4.60 -6.51
CA ARG A 153 9.30 5.09 -7.89
C ARG A 153 10.78 5.13 -8.27
N ALA A 154 11.63 5.59 -7.35
CA ALA A 154 13.07 5.75 -7.60
C ALA A 154 13.79 4.40 -7.70
N ASN A 155 13.35 3.42 -6.91
CA ASN A 155 13.90 2.06 -6.92
C ASN A 155 13.37 1.25 -8.11
N ILE A 156 12.13 1.50 -8.54
CA ILE A 156 11.55 0.91 -9.75
C ILE A 156 12.32 1.39 -10.99
N ALA A 157 12.57 2.70 -11.11
CA ALA A 157 13.34 3.28 -12.22
C ALA A 157 14.74 2.65 -12.33
N LYS A 158 15.47 2.57 -11.20
CA LYS A 158 16.78 1.90 -11.15
C LYS A 158 16.71 0.44 -11.59
N LEU A 159 15.67 -0.30 -11.19
CA LEU A 159 15.52 -1.70 -11.59
C LEU A 159 15.32 -1.86 -13.09
N PHE A 160 14.58 -0.94 -13.73
CA PHE A 160 14.41 -0.93 -15.18
C PHE A 160 15.72 -0.61 -15.89
N GLU A 161 16.52 0.32 -15.37
CA GLU A 161 17.85 0.63 -15.90
C GLU A 161 18.80 -0.58 -15.77
N THR A 162 18.83 -1.25 -14.62
CA THR A 162 19.65 -2.46 -14.42
C THR A 162 19.23 -3.58 -15.36
N LYS A 163 17.92 -3.85 -15.49
CA LYS A 163 17.41 -4.87 -16.42
C LYS A 163 17.66 -4.53 -17.88
N LYS A 164 17.71 -3.24 -18.22
CA LYS A 164 18.06 -2.78 -19.58
C LYS A 164 19.55 -3.01 -19.83
N ALA A 165 20.41 -2.63 -18.89
CA ALA A 165 21.85 -2.87 -18.97
C ALA A 165 22.18 -4.38 -19.06
N GLU A 166 21.52 -5.24 -18.28
CA GLU A 166 21.67 -6.70 -18.35
C GLU A 166 21.21 -7.29 -19.70
N LYS A 167 20.21 -6.67 -20.35
CA LYS A 167 19.75 -7.07 -21.68
C LYS A 167 20.70 -6.61 -22.77
N GLU A 168 21.30 -5.44 -22.61
CA GLU A 168 22.33 -4.92 -23.52
C GLU A 168 23.64 -5.71 -23.40
N GLU A 169 24.03 -6.12 -22.19
CA GLU A 169 25.20 -6.97 -21.94
C GLU A 169 25.01 -8.40 -22.46
N LYS A 170 23.77 -8.91 -22.47
CA LYS A 170 23.42 -10.21 -23.05
C LYS A 170 23.06 -10.17 -24.53
N ALA A 171 23.03 -8.99 -25.15
CA ALA A 171 22.83 -8.90 -26.59
C ALA A 171 24.12 -9.38 -27.27
N PRO A 172 24.08 -10.45 -28.10
CA PRO A 172 25.26 -10.85 -28.86
C PRO A 172 25.70 -9.65 -29.72
N SER A 173 26.96 -9.27 -29.59
CA SER A 173 27.58 -8.18 -30.37
C SER A 173 27.42 -8.47 -31.86
N ILE A 174 26.38 -7.87 -32.47
CA ILE A 174 26.13 -7.95 -33.91
C ILE A 174 27.06 -7.00 -34.72
N LEU A 175 27.93 -6.24 -34.04
CA LEU A 175 28.80 -5.23 -34.66
C LEU A 175 30.28 -5.64 -34.77
N GLY A 176 30.59 -6.95 -34.83
CA GLY A 176 31.97 -7.37 -35.00
C GLY A 176 32.09 -8.75 -35.62
N ASP A 177 31.79 -8.87 -36.91
CA ASP A 177 32.57 -9.77 -37.81
C ASP A 177 32.31 -9.52 -39.32
N ASP A 178 32.16 -8.26 -39.75
CA ASP A 178 32.16 -7.91 -41.18
C ASP A 178 33.51 -7.28 -41.58
N SER A 179 34.62 -7.93 -41.24
CA SER A 179 35.93 -7.61 -41.80
C SER A 179 36.84 -8.84 -41.85
N GLU A 180 36.65 -9.70 -42.86
CA GLU A 180 37.65 -10.09 -43.89
C GLU A 180 37.16 -11.25 -44.76
#